data_AF-A0A1J3EB68-F1
#
_entry.id   AF-A0A1J3EB68-F1
#
_cell.length_a   1.000
_cell.length_b   1.000
_cell.length_c   1.000
_cell.angle_alpha   90.00
_cell.angle_beta   90.00
_cell.angle_gamma   90.00
#
_symmetry.space_group_name_H-M   'P 1'
#
loop_
_entity.id
_entity.type
_entity.pdbx_description
1 polymer ?
#
loop_
_entity_poly.entity_id
_entity_poly.type
_entity_poly.pdbx_seq_one_letter_code
_entity_poly.pdbx_strand_id
1 'polypeptide(L)'
;KLSRLVLTSEGFLKRFQLSGTDWEVTYKAPVNSCDYYGVCGPFGLCVMSASPKCKCFKGFIPKNSEEWKSGNWTGGCVRRTE
;
A
#
# COMPACT_ATOMS: atom_id res chain seq x y z
N LYS A 1 -19.12 7.16 -22.52
CA LYS A 1 -18.53 5.80 -22.61
C LYS A 1 -18.96 5.02 -21.38
N LEU A 2 -19.55 3.82 -21.51
CA LEU A 2 -20.06 3.05 -20.37
C LEU A 2 -18.89 2.55 -19.49
N SER A 3 -19.06 2.63 -18.17
CA SER A 3 -18.08 2.15 -17.19
C SER A 3 -18.79 1.52 -16.00
N ARG A 4 -18.18 0.49 -15.41
CA ARG A 4 -18.65 -0.14 -14.17
C ARG A 4 -17.48 -0.42 -13.23
N LEU A 5 -17.75 -0.31 -11.94
CA LEU A 5 -16.85 -0.74 -10.86
C LEU A 5 -17.39 -2.04 -10.27
N VAL A 6 -16.53 -3.04 -10.17
CA VAL A 6 -16.90 -4.36 -9.66
C VAL A 6 -15.87 -4.78 -8.62
N LEU A 7 -16.36 -5.14 -7.42
CA LEU A 7 -15.56 -5.88 -6.45
C LEU A 7 -15.66 -7.37 -6.78
N THR A 8 -14.55 -7.98 -7.15
CA THR A 8 -14.52 -9.40 -7.52
C THR A 8 -14.53 -10.30 -6.28
N SER A 9 -14.85 -11.58 -6.46
CA SER A 9 -14.83 -12.59 -5.39
C SER A 9 -13.46 -12.77 -4.74
N GLU A 10 -12.38 -12.44 -5.46
CA GLU A 10 -11.02 -12.47 -4.92
C GLU A 10 -10.65 -11.20 -4.13
N GLY A 11 -11.57 -10.24 -3.99
CA GLY A 11 -11.38 -9.01 -3.22
C GLY A 11 -10.72 -7.85 -3.99
N PHE A 12 -10.59 -7.95 -5.32
CA PHE A 12 -10.06 -6.85 -6.13
C PHE A 12 -11.16 -5.93 -6.63
N LEU A 13 -10.96 -4.62 -6.49
CA LEU A 13 -11.79 -3.64 -7.18
C LEU A 13 -11.27 -3.49 -8.61
N LYS A 14 -12.12 -3.75 -9.60
CA LYS A 14 -11.80 -3.54 -11.02
C LYS A 14 -12.72 -2.49 -11.63
N ARG A 15 -12.14 -1.60 -12.43
CA ARG A 15 -12.89 -0.71 -13.34
C ARG A 15 -12.91 -1.33 -14.73
N PHE A 16 -14.10 -1.56 -15.23
CA PHE A 16 -14.31 -1.95 -16.62
C PHE A 16 -14.81 -0.74 -17.42
N GLN A 17 -14.36 -0.64 -18.67
CA GLN A 17 -14.82 0.36 -19.62
C GLN A 17 -15.19 -0.32 -20.93
N LEU A 18 -16.34 0.06 -21.48
CA LEU A 18 -16.81 -0.51 -22.74
C LEU A 18 -15.99 0.08 -23.90
N SER A 19 -15.41 -0.80 -24.71
CA SER A 19 -14.59 -0.51 -25.90
C SER A 19 -15.19 -1.31 -27.06
N GLY A 20 -15.94 -0.63 -27.94
CA GLY A 20 -16.78 -1.32 -28.93
C GLY A 20 -17.85 -2.16 -28.24
N THR A 21 -17.77 -3.48 -28.38
CA THR A 21 -18.65 -4.46 -27.73
C THR A 21 -18.04 -5.10 -26.49
N ASP A 22 -16.75 -4.88 -26.23
CA ASP A 22 -15.99 -5.58 -25.19
C ASP A 22 -15.77 -4.73 -23.94
N TRP A 23 -15.74 -5.38 -22.78
CA TRP A 23 -15.42 -4.75 -21.51
C TRP A 23 -13.94 -4.91 -21.19
N GLU A 24 -13.19 -3.82 -21.26
CA GLU A 24 -11.76 -3.80 -20.94
C GLU A 24 -11.54 -3.34 -19.50
N VAL A 25 -10.58 -3.97 -18.80
CA VAL A 25 -10.17 -3.54 -17.46
C VAL A 25 -9.18 -2.38 -17.60
N THR A 26 -9.56 -1.22 -17.09
CA THR A 26 -8.71 -0.02 -17.14
C THR A 26 -8.03 0.29 -15.81
N TYR A 27 -8.52 -0.30 -14.71
CA TYR A 27 -7.95 -0.12 -13.38
C TYR A 27 -8.23 -1.34 -12.50
N LYS A 28 -7.29 -1.65 -11.60
CA LYS A 28 -7.39 -2.69 -10.58
C LYS A 28 -6.78 -2.18 -9.26
N ALA A 29 -7.48 -2.36 -8.14
CA ALA A 29 -6.95 -2.16 -6.80
C ALA A 29 -7.08 -3.44 -5.97
N PRO A 30 -6.13 -3.75 -5.05
CA PRO A 30 -4.87 -3.04 -4.81
C PRO A 30 -3.92 -3.10 -6.02
N VAL A 31 -3.24 -1.99 -6.35
CA VAL A 31 -2.29 -1.90 -7.49
C VAL A 31 -0.95 -2.49 -7.08
N ASN A 32 -0.52 -2.24 -5.84
CA ASN A 32 0.77 -2.66 -5.34
C ASN A 32 0.69 -3.00 -3.84
N SER A 33 1.81 -3.45 -3.28
CA SER A 33 1.84 -3.87 -1.87
C SER A 33 1.50 -2.75 -0.88
N CYS A 34 1.76 -1.47 -1.18
CA CYS A 34 1.47 -0.35 -0.27
C CYS A 34 -0.02 0.00 -0.18
N ASP A 35 -0.83 -0.49 -1.13
CA ASP A 35 -2.28 -0.28 -1.13
C ASP A 35 -2.99 -1.24 -0.16
N TYR A 36 -2.30 -2.28 0.32
CA TYR A 36 -2.81 -3.12 1.38
C TYR A 36 -2.77 -2.36 2.71
N TYR A 37 -3.86 -2.47 3.46
CA TYR A 37 -3.98 -1.84 4.75
C TYR A 37 -2.93 -2.39 5.74
N GLY A 38 -2.25 -1.49 6.44
CA GLY A 38 -1.35 -1.85 7.55
C GLY A 38 0.03 -2.39 7.15
N VAL A 39 0.48 -2.22 5.90
CA VAL A 39 1.82 -2.67 5.46
C VAL A 39 2.95 -2.03 6.26
N CYS A 40 2.80 -0.74 6.58
CA CYS A 40 3.68 -0.05 7.52
C CYS A 40 2.88 0.29 8.77
N GLY A 41 3.48 0.09 9.95
CA GLY A 41 2.88 0.46 11.22
C GLY A 41 2.72 1.98 11.40
N PRO A 42 2.22 2.41 12.58
CA PRO A 42 1.96 3.82 12.87
C PRO A 42 3.15 4.73 12.56
N PHE A 43 2.90 5.91 11.99
CA PHE A 43 3.92 6.88 11.56
C PHE A 43 4.96 6.35 10.56
N GLY A 44 4.69 5.20 9.94
CA GLY A 44 5.43 4.65 8.81
C GLY A 44 4.79 5.04 7.48
N LEU A 45 5.64 5.36 6.50
CA LEU A 45 5.30 5.62 5.11
C LEU A 45 5.71 4.42 4.26
N CYS A 46 4.77 3.91 3.46
CA CYS A 46 5.06 2.88 2.46
C CYS A 46 5.55 3.52 1.17
N VAL A 47 6.77 3.18 0.74
CA VAL A 47 7.40 3.71 -0.48
C VAL A 47 7.65 2.56 -1.44
N MET A 48 6.91 2.55 -2.55
CA MET A 48 6.90 1.43 -3.51
C MET A 48 8.29 1.03 -4.03
N SER A 49 9.15 2.01 -4.31
CA SER A 49 10.47 1.81 -4.91
C SER A 49 11.62 1.68 -3.89
N ALA A 50 11.33 1.74 -2.58
CA ALA A 50 12.37 1.71 -1.56
C ALA A 50 12.67 0.29 -1.05
N SER A 51 13.93 0.06 -0.72
CA SER A 51 14.37 -1.06 0.13
C SER A 51 15.11 -0.48 1.34
N PRO A 52 14.55 -0.55 2.56
CA PRO A 52 13.28 -1.20 2.95
C PRO A 52 12.04 -0.45 2.45
N LYS A 53 10.92 -1.17 2.31
CA LYS A 53 9.64 -0.67 1.77
C LYS A 53 8.95 0.34 2.68
N CYS A 54 9.11 0.20 3.99
CA CYS A 54 8.63 1.16 4.98
C CYS A 54 9.75 2.12 5.40
N LYS A 55 9.40 3.40 5.53
CA LYS A 55 10.26 4.46 6.08
C LYS A 55 9.51 5.20 7.19
N CYS A 56 10.21 5.67 8.21
CA CYS A 56 9.59 6.57 9.18
C CYS A 56 9.39 7.97 8.58
N PHE A 57 8.35 8.68 9.00
CA PHE A 57 8.23 10.10 8.69
C PHE A 57 9.45 10.89 9.19
N LYS A 58 9.68 12.06 8.59
CA LYS A 58 10.75 12.96 9.05
C LYS A 58 10.54 13.28 10.53
N GLY A 59 11.59 13.11 11.33
CA GLY A 59 11.53 13.30 12.79
C GLY A 59 11.05 12.07 13.57
N PHE A 60 10.84 10.93 12.93
CA PHE A 60 10.51 9.67 13.57
C PHE A 60 11.61 8.62 13.36
N ILE A 61 11.72 7.66 14.27
CA ILE A 61 12.63 6.52 14.22
C ILE A 61 11.87 5.21 14.46
N PRO A 62 12.37 4.05 14.00
CA PRO A 62 11.71 2.77 14.25
C PRO A 62 11.49 2.53 15.74
N LYS A 63 10.30 2.07 16.12
CA LYS A 63 10.00 1.73 17.52
C LYS A 63 10.88 0.57 18.02
N ASN A 64 11.09 -0.43 17.16
CA ASN A 64 12.02 -1.53 17.37
C ASN A 64 12.96 -1.62 16.15
N SER A 65 14.26 -1.36 16.38
CA SER A 65 15.25 -1.32 15.29
C SER A 65 15.57 -2.71 14.70
N GLU A 66 15.45 -3.77 15.50
CA GLU A 66 15.73 -5.15 15.09
C GLU A 66 14.61 -5.69 14.22
N GLU A 67 13.36 -5.51 14.66
CA GLU A 67 12.17 -5.80 13.86
C GLU A 67 12.22 -5.06 12.51
N TRP A 68 12.53 -3.76 12.54
CA TRP A 68 12.59 -2.95 11.33
C TRP A 68 13.63 -3.45 10.32
N LYS A 69 14.81 -3.87 10.79
CA LYS A 69 15.88 -4.45 9.96
C LYS A 69 15.49 -5.83 9.42
N SER A 70 14.70 -6.60 10.16
CA SER A 70 14.18 -7.90 9.74
C SER A 70 12.99 -7.83 8.77
N GLY A 71 12.48 -6.62 8.48
CA GLY A 71 11.30 -6.41 7.63
C GLY A 71 9.96 -6.48 8.37
N ASN A 72 9.98 -6.60 9.70
CA ASN A 72 8.79 -6.46 10.53
C ASN A 72 8.58 -4.98 10.86
N TRP A 73 7.67 -4.32 10.14
CA TRP A 73 7.37 -2.89 10.32
C TRP A 73 6.09 -2.63 11.12
N THR A 74 5.49 -3.68 11.70
CA THR A 74 4.19 -3.61 12.38
C THR A 74 4.23 -2.68 13.60
N GLY A 75 5.37 -2.64 14.31
CA GLY A 75 5.60 -1.74 15.44
C GLY A 75 5.66 -0.25 15.07
N GLY A 76 5.81 0.08 13.78
CA GLY A 76 5.84 1.45 13.29
C GLY A 76 7.02 2.28 13.81
N CYS A 77 6.80 3.58 13.92
CA CYS A 77 7.80 4.56 14.30
C CYS A 77 7.35 5.42 15.49
N VAL A 78 8.32 5.92 16.25
CA VAL A 78 8.11 6.85 17.36
C VAL A 78 8.83 8.17 17.08
N ARG A 79 8.34 9.27 17.66
CA ARG A 79 8.98 10.59 17.50
C ARG A 79 10.40 10.49 18.05
N ARG A 80 11.37 10.99 17.30
CA ARG A 80 12.74 11.17 17.80
C ARG A 80 12.69 12.23 18.89
N THR A 81 12.93 11.81 20.13
CA THR A 81 13.25 12.70 21.23
C THR A 81 14.75 12.97 21.19
N GLU A 82 15.13 14.20 21.49
CA GLU A 82 16.54 14.58 21.65
C GLU A 82 17.13 14.00 22.93
#